data_AF-A0AAV5KCJ1-F1
#
_entry.id   AF-A0AAV5KCJ1-F1
#
_cell.length_a   1.000
_cell.length_b   1.000
_cell.length_c   1.000
_cell.angle_alpha   90.00
_cell.angle_beta   90.00
_cell.angle_gamma   90.00
#
_symmetry.space_group_name_H-M   'P 1'
#
loop_
_entity.id
_entity.type
_entity.pdbx_description
1 polymer ?
#
loop_
_entity_poly.entity_id
_entity_poly.type
_entity_poly.pdbx_seq_one_letter_code
_entity_poly.pdbx_strand_id
1 'polypeptide(L)'
;MITLGSDEGVYAWVVANYALGTLGGNPLQTTGIIELGGASVQVTFVSNEPMPPEFSHTIKFGNSTYNLYSHSFLHFGQNVAFESLRESLISGDLELTANPLQKGIQIDPCSPKGYLHGRELWKLSPGSLAEKSKFLTTLQARGNFSECRSAALMLLEKGKEKCSHNQCYLGSAFMPKLKGNFLATENFFHTSKFFGLRPRAFLSNLIMAGQHFCGEDWSKLKNKYHSVNDEDLLHYCFSSAYIVALLHDSLGIALDDERVRFANQVKNIPLDWSLGAFILQSTADLNVQHHDPDWIVTIISDDSPTLVSLIAITLLLMFIAWTISKWRKAQLKTVYDLEKGRYIVTRVARR
;
A
#
# COMPACT_ATOMS: atom_id res chain seq x y z
N MET A 1 -2.18 -3.57 16.29
CA MET A 1 -3.20 -4.40 15.62
C MET A 1 -2.47 -5.13 14.50
N ILE A 2 -2.29 -6.45 14.59
CA ILE A 2 -1.74 -7.25 13.49
C ILE A 2 -2.93 -7.54 12.58
N THR A 3 -3.00 -6.86 11.44
CA THR A 3 -3.99 -7.13 10.40
C THR A 3 -3.67 -8.46 9.73
N LEU A 4 -4.69 -9.25 9.36
CA LEU A 4 -4.45 -10.39 8.47
C LEU A 4 -3.91 -9.85 7.14
N GLY A 5 -2.93 -10.50 6.52
CA GLY A 5 -2.36 -10.01 5.26
C GLY A 5 -3.38 -9.92 4.10
N SER A 6 -4.47 -10.69 4.16
CA SER A 6 -5.59 -10.58 3.22
C SER A 6 -6.42 -9.32 3.44
N ASP A 7 -6.58 -8.86 4.68
CA ASP A 7 -7.24 -7.59 5.02
C ASP A 7 -6.43 -6.40 4.51
N GLU A 8 -5.11 -6.45 4.66
CA GLU A 8 -4.18 -5.46 4.11
C GLU A 8 -4.39 -5.27 2.61
N GLY A 9 -4.46 -6.36 1.83
CA GLY A 9 -4.75 -6.32 0.40
C GLY A 9 -6.13 -5.73 0.08
N VAL A 10 -7.17 -6.10 0.83
CA VAL A 10 -8.52 -5.51 0.68
C VAL A 10 -8.50 -4.01 0.92
N TYR A 11 -7.84 -3.56 1.98
CA TYR A 11 -7.76 -2.14 2.29
C TYR A 11 -6.93 -1.37 1.25
N ALA A 12 -5.81 -1.92 0.79
CA ALA A 12 -5.03 -1.36 -0.31
C ALA A 12 -5.90 -1.19 -1.57
N TRP A 13 -6.75 -2.17 -1.89
CA TRP A 13 -7.69 -2.09 -3.01
C TRP A 13 -8.74 -0.99 -2.81
N VAL A 14 -9.24 -0.81 -1.57
CA VAL A 14 -10.21 0.25 -1.23
C VAL A 14 -9.60 1.62 -1.48
N VAL A 15 -8.42 1.92 -0.94
CA VAL A 15 -7.79 3.24 -1.14
C VAL A 15 -7.44 3.50 -2.60
N ALA A 16 -7.00 2.46 -3.34
CA ALA A 16 -6.71 2.56 -4.76
C ALA A 16 -7.95 2.99 -5.57
N ASN A 17 -9.07 2.31 -5.37
CA ASN A 17 -10.31 2.61 -6.10
C ASN A 17 -10.98 3.89 -5.60
N TYR A 18 -10.79 4.26 -4.33
CA TYR A 18 -11.19 5.57 -3.82
C TYR A 18 -10.41 6.68 -4.52
N ALA A 19 -9.08 6.55 -4.62
CA ALA A 19 -8.22 7.56 -5.24
C ALA A 19 -8.44 7.68 -6.76
N LEU A 20 -8.80 6.58 -7.41
CA LEU A 20 -9.20 6.55 -8.83
C LEU A 20 -10.63 7.05 -9.07
N GLY A 21 -11.46 7.14 -8.02
CA GLY A 21 -12.87 7.55 -8.12
C GLY A 21 -13.80 6.45 -8.65
N THR A 22 -13.38 5.19 -8.59
CA THR A 22 -14.15 4.01 -9.03
C THR A 22 -14.86 3.29 -7.88
N LEU A 23 -14.44 3.54 -6.64
CA LEU A 23 -15.11 2.99 -5.45
C LEU A 23 -16.52 3.57 -5.28
N GLY A 24 -17.48 2.71 -4.97
CA GLY A 24 -18.91 3.01 -4.99
C GLY A 24 -19.57 2.95 -6.37
N GLY A 25 -18.81 2.63 -7.43
CA GLY A 25 -19.29 2.50 -8.80
C GLY A 25 -19.54 1.04 -9.24
N ASN A 26 -19.36 0.78 -10.54
CA ASN A 26 -19.49 -0.55 -11.14
C ASN A 26 -18.27 -1.43 -10.76
N PRO A 27 -18.46 -2.61 -10.12
CA PRO A 27 -17.36 -3.52 -9.78
C PRO A 27 -16.44 -3.88 -10.95
N LEU A 28 -16.96 -3.98 -12.18
CA LEU A 28 -16.18 -4.34 -13.36
C LEU A 28 -15.26 -3.22 -13.87
N GLN A 29 -15.43 -1.99 -13.38
CA GLN A 29 -14.60 -0.84 -13.75
C GLN A 29 -13.50 -0.55 -12.71
N THR A 30 -13.43 -1.36 -11.66
CA THR A 30 -12.41 -1.21 -10.63
C THR A 30 -11.04 -1.66 -11.11
N THR A 31 -9.99 -1.15 -10.46
CA THR A 31 -8.60 -1.50 -10.73
C THR A 31 -8.11 -2.40 -9.61
N GLY A 32 -7.47 -3.52 -9.96
CA GLY A 32 -6.80 -4.39 -8.99
C GLY A 32 -5.56 -3.73 -8.40
N ILE A 33 -5.05 -4.28 -7.32
CA ILE A 33 -3.78 -3.85 -6.71
C ILE A 33 -2.88 -5.06 -6.47
N ILE A 34 -1.60 -4.87 -6.74
CA ILE A 34 -0.52 -5.81 -6.42
C ILE A 34 0.49 -5.03 -5.60
N GLU A 35 0.66 -5.44 -4.35
CA GLU A 35 1.60 -4.81 -3.42
C GLU A 35 2.77 -5.75 -3.19
N LEU A 36 3.99 -5.25 -3.36
CA LEU A 36 5.22 -5.99 -3.08
C LEU A 36 5.91 -5.35 -1.89
N GLY A 37 5.66 -5.91 -0.71
CA GLY A 37 6.36 -5.55 0.52
C GLY A 37 7.73 -6.22 0.63
N GLY A 38 8.34 -6.10 1.80
CA GLY A 38 9.61 -6.78 2.10
C GLY A 38 9.43 -8.27 2.44
N ALA A 39 8.30 -8.64 3.06
CA ALA A 39 8.03 -10.01 3.54
C ALA A 39 6.92 -10.76 2.78
N SER A 40 5.99 -10.06 2.14
CA SER A 40 4.86 -10.64 1.41
C SER A 40 4.56 -9.92 0.10
N VAL A 41 3.77 -10.59 -0.74
CA VAL A 41 3.07 -9.99 -1.88
C VAL A 41 1.58 -10.08 -1.64
N GLN A 42 0.83 -9.00 -1.83
CA GLN A 42 -0.62 -8.99 -1.75
C GLN A 42 -1.18 -8.82 -3.15
N VAL A 43 -2.19 -9.61 -3.49
CA VAL A 43 -2.90 -9.50 -4.77
C VAL A 43 -4.39 -9.40 -4.50
N THR A 44 -5.00 -8.30 -4.93
CA THR A 44 -6.42 -8.05 -4.68
C THR A 44 -7.11 -7.45 -5.90
N PHE A 45 -8.20 -8.08 -6.36
CA PHE A 45 -9.00 -7.59 -7.49
C PHE A 45 -10.40 -8.19 -7.49
N VAL A 46 -11.34 -7.53 -8.18
CA VAL A 46 -12.68 -8.10 -8.40
C VAL A 46 -12.58 -9.29 -9.35
N SER A 47 -13.14 -10.43 -8.95
CA SER A 47 -13.24 -11.62 -9.78
C SER A 47 -14.68 -12.10 -9.89
N ASN A 48 -15.07 -12.53 -11.09
CA ASN A 48 -16.37 -13.17 -11.35
C ASN A 48 -16.26 -14.71 -11.40
N GLU A 49 -15.04 -15.25 -11.22
CA GLU A 49 -14.82 -16.68 -11.20
C GLU A 49 -15.23 -17.25 -9.82
N PRO A 50 -15.75 -18.48 -9.73
CA PRO A 50 -15.95 -19.13 -8.44
C PRO A 50 -14.62 -19.25 -7.69
N MET A 51 -14.58 -18.77 -6.45
CA MET A 51 -13.38 -18.79 -5.61
C MET A 51 -13.67 -19.56 -4.32
N PRO A 52 -12.69 -20.31 -3.79
CA PRO A 52 -12.80 -20.86 -2.46
C PRO A 52 -13.04 -19.75 -1.41
N PRO A 53 -13.85 -19.99 -0.36
CA PRO A 53 -14.22 -18.97 0.62
C PRO A 53 -13.02 -18.27 1.28
N GLU A 54 -11.92 -18.98 1.46
CA GLU A 54 -10.70 -18.48 2.10
C GLU A 54 -9.95 -17.40 1.27
N PHE A 55 -10.23 -17.28 -0.03
CA PHE A 55 -9.66 -16.24 -0.91
C PHE A 55 -10.69 -15.18 -1.32
N SER A 56 -11.97 -15.37 -0.94
CA SER A 56 -13.09 -14.55 -1.39
C SER A 56 -13.54 -13.59 -0.29
N HIS A 57 -13.43 -12.29 -0.57
CA HIS A 57 -13.82 -11.23 0.36
C HIS A 57 -14.94 -10.40 -0.24
N THR A 58 -16.08 -10.35 0.46
CA THR A 58 -17.20 -9.48 0.07
C THR A 58 -17.14 -8.20 0.87
N ILE A 59 -17.04 -7.05 0.19
CA ILE A 59 -17.12 -5.74 0.83
C ILE A 59 -18.27 -4.93 0.24
N LYS A 60 -18.85 -4.05 1.07
CA LYS A 60 -19.91 -3.12 0.65
C LYS A 60 -19.42 -1.69 0.85
N PHE A 61 -19.66 -0.85 -0.15
CA PHE A 61 -19.37 0.58 -0.08
C PHE A 61 -20.47 1.35 -0.80
N GLY A 62 -21.22 2.17 -0.05
CA GLY A 62 -22.48 2.74 -0.54
C GLY A 62 -23.46 1.65 -0.96
N ASN A 63 -23.97 1.74 -2.19
CA ASN A 63 -24.90 0.76 -2.78
C ASN A 63 -24.21 -0.36 -3.56
N SER A 64 -22.87 -0.34 -3.66
CA SER A 64 -22.12 -1.32 -4.42
C SER A 64 -21.58 -2.43 -3.51
N THR A 65 -21.72 -3.67 -3.96
CA THR A 65 -21.10 -4.84 -3.35
C THR A 65 -20.01 -5.36 -4.28
N TYR A 66 -18.84 -5.66 -3.72
CA TYR A 66 -17.66 -6.14 -4.45
C TYR A 66 -17.28 -7.52 -3.94
N ASN A 67 -17.11 -8.47 -4.86
CA ASN A 67 -16.57 -9.80 -4.59
C ASN A 67 -15.10 -9.79 -5.02
N LEU A 68 -14.22 -9.67 -4.04
CA LEU A 68 -12.78 -9.55 -4.25
C LEU A 68 -12.12 -10.91 -4.08
N TYR A 69 -11.23 -11.25 -5.00
CA TYR A 69 -10.09 -12.11 -4.66
C TYR A 69 -9.13 -11.28 -3.80
N SER A 70 -8.67 -11.81 -2.66
CA SER A 70 -7.56 -11.23 -1.91
C SER A 70 -6.70 -12.33 -1.32
N HIS A 71 -5.39 -12.24 -1.50
CA HIS A 71 -4.46 -13.13 -0.82
C HIS A 71 -3.12 -12.45 -0.52
N SER A 72 -2.50 -12.86 0.59
CA SER A 72 -1.15 -12.46 0.96
C SER A 72 -0.22 -13.66 0.88
N PHE A 73 0.68 -13.61 -0.09
CA PHE A 73 1.71 -14.60 -0.34
C PHE A 73 2.90 -14.30 0.57
N LEU A 74 2.85 -14.81 1.81
CA LEU A 74 3.93 -14.67 2.77
C LEU A 74 5.21 -15.35 2.27
N HIS A 75 6.36 -14.76 2.59
CA HIS A 75 7.71 -15.17 2.16
C HIS A 75 8.04 -14.86 0.70
N PHE A 76 7.10 -14.32 -0.07
CA PHE A 76 7.34 -13.82 -1.43
C PHE A 76 7.61 -12.31 -1.46
N GLY A 77 7.70 -11.63 -0.31
CA GLY A 77 8.16 -10.24 -0.29
C GLY A 77 9.61 -10.13 -0.77
N GLN A 78 9.97 -8.96 -1.29
CA GLN A 78 11.23 -8.77 -2.02
C GLN A 78 12.47 -9.09 -1.17
N ASN A 79 12.54 -8.61 0.08
CA ASN A 79 13.68 -8.85 0.97
C ASN A 79 13.76 -10.34 1.38
N VAL A 80 12.64 -10.93 1.78
CA VAL A 80 12.61 -12.35 2.19
C VAL A 80 12.94 -13.27 1.01
N ALA A 81 12.46 -12.95 -0.20
CA ALA A 81 12.78 -13.69 -1.41
C ALA A 81 14.27 -13.56 -1.76
N PHE A 82 14.86 -12.37 -1.63
CA PHE A 82 16.30 -12.18 -1.85
C PHE A 82 17.16 -12.97 -0.86
N GLU A 83 16.83 -12.93 0.42
CA GLU A 83 17.54 -13.72 1.44
C GLU A 83 17.35 -15.22 1.20
N SER A 84 16.14 -15.66 0.84
CA SER A 84 15.88 -17.06 0.46
C SER A 84 16.72 -17.50 -0.74
N LEU A 85 16.90 -16.64 -1.75
CA LEU A 85 17.80 -16.92 -2.87
C LEU A 85 19.22 -17.12 -2.38
N ARG A 86 19.73 -16.20 -1.56
CA ARG A 86 21.10 -16.27 -1.05
C ARG A 86 21.34 -17.52 -0.22
N GLU A 87 20.38 -17.89 0.63
CA GLU A 87 20.46 -19.12 1.40
C GLU A 87 20.46 -20.37 0.51
N SER A 88 19.57 -20.43 -0.50
CA SER A 88 19.49 -21.56 -1.44
C SER A 88 20.70 -21.64 -2.39
N LEU A 89 21.34 -20.51 -2.68
CA LEU A 89 22.67 -20.51 -3.26
C LEU A 89 23.60 -21.16 -2.23
N ILE A 90 23.88 -20.55 -1.08
CA ILE A 90 24.84 -21.05 -0.08
C ILE A 90 24.69 -22.54 0.28
N SER A 91 23.47 -23.08 0.35
CA SER A 91 23.21 -24.51 0.66
C SER A 91 23.51 -25.47 -0.50
N GLY A 92 23.64 -24.97 -1.73
CA GLY A 92 23.78 -25.77 -2.95
C GLY A 92 22.45 -26.24 -3.55
N ASP A 93 21.32 -25.83 -3.00
CA ASP A 93 19.99 -26.25 -3.48
C ASP A 93 19.64 -25.68 -4.87
N LEU A 94 20.25 -24.54 -5.22
CA LEU A 94 20.20 -23.94 -6.56
C LEU A 94 21.54 -24.14 -7.28
N GLU A 95 21.66 -25.23 -8.03
CA GLU A 95 22.81 -25.49 -8.90
C GLU A 95 22.69 -24.69 -10.22
N LEU A 96 23.16 -23.44 -10.22
CA LEU A 96 23.22 -22.61 -11.44
C LEU A 96 24.50 -22.84 -12.27
N THR A 97 25.15 -24.00 -12.15
CA THR A 97 26.48 -24.21 -12.75
C THR A 97 26.40 -24.55 -14.24
N ALA A 98 27.15 -23.80 -15.05
CA ALA A 98 27.30 -24.05 -16.49
C ALA A 98 28.47 -25.01 -16.82
N ASN A 99 29.20 -25.54 -15.82
CA ASN A 99 30.40 -26.35 -16.08
C ASN A 99 30.69 -27.38 -14.97
N PRO A 100 30.65 -28.71 -15.26
CA PRO A 100 30.95 -29.78 -14.30
C PRO A 100 32.39 -29.78 -13.75
N LEU A 101 33.28 -28.96 -14.31
CA LEU A 101 34.71 -28.89 -14.00
C LEU A 101 35.05 -27.92 -12.84
N GLN A 102 34.13 -27.08 -12.38
CA GLN A 102 34.33 -26.17 -11.24
C GLN A 102 33.54 -26.65 -10.02
N LYS A 103 33.96 -27.79 -9.45
CA LYS A 103 33.44 -28.29 -8.18
C LYS A 103 33.82 -27.29 -7.06
N GLY A 104 32.86 -26.50 -6.59
CA GLY A 104 32.98 -25.71 -5.35
C GLY A 104 32.92 -24.18 -5.46
N ILE A 105 32.70 -23.59 -6.65
CA ILE A 105 32.40 -22.15 -6.77
C ILE A 105 30.94 -22.01 -7.16
N GLN A 106 30.20 -21.27 -6.33
CA GLN A 106 28.80 -20.98 -6.62
C GLN A 106 28.67 -19.58 -7.19
N ILE A 107 27.76 -19.43 -8.15
CA ILE A 107 27.55 -18.17 -8.86
C ILE A 107 26.31 -17.49 -8.28
N ASP A 108 26.46 -16.24 -7.88
CA ASP A 108 25.34 -15.35 -7.59
C ASP A 108 25.06 -14.48 -8.84
N PRO A 109 23.99 -14.77 -9.59
CA PRO A 109 23.62 -13.97 -10.75
C PRO A 109 22.92 -12.66 -10.38
N CYS A 110 22.44 -12.51 -9.15
CA CYS A 110 21.61 -11.40 -8.71
C CYS A 110 22.40 -10.29 -8.01
N SER A 111 23.63 -10.56 -7.58
CA SER A 111 24.57 -9.53 -7.13
C SER A 111 25.45 -9.06 -8.28
N PRO A 112 25.62 -7.73 -8.49
CA PRO A 112 26.49 -7.19 -9.53
C PRO A 112 27.94 -7.67 -9.40
N LYS A 113 28.61 -7.79 -10.54
CA LYS A 113 29.99 -8.27 -10.60
C LYS A 113 30.92 -7.46 -9.70
N GLY A 114 31.77 -8.16 -8.94
CA GLY A 114 32.73 -7.53 -8.02
C GLY A 114 32.14 -7.12 -6.67
N TYR A 115 30.87 -7.41 -6.40
CA TYR A 115 30.33 -7.41 -5.03
C TYR A 115 31.01 -8.51 -4.20
N LEU A 116 31.25 -8.24 -2.91
CA LEU A 116 31.92 -9.15 -1.98
C LEU A 116 30.97 -9.47 -0.81
N HIS A 117 30.42 -10.68 -0.79
CA HIS A 117 29.46 -11.12 0.24
C HIS A 117 30.05 -11.25 1.65
N GLY A 118 31.37 -11.36 1.78
CA GLY A 118 32.07 -11.60 3.05
C GLY A 118 31.96 -10.50 4.13
N ARG A 119 31.32 -9.35 3.84
CA ARG A 119 31.11 -8.27 4.83
C ARG A 119 29.87 -8.42 5.71
N GLU A 120 28.98 -9.38 5.42
CA GLU A 120 27.69 -9.53 6.14
C GLU A 120 27.64 -10.74 7.10
N LEU A 121 28.80 -11.25 7.52
CA LEU A 121 28.93 -12.42 8.41
C LEU A 121 28.17 -12.31 9.75
N TRP A 122 27.74 -11.10 10.13
CA TRP A 122 27.15 -10.78 11.43
C TRP A 122 25.61 -10.87 11.47
N LYS A 123 24.92 -11.00 10.32
CA LYS A 123 23.45 -11.09 10.24
C LYS A 123 22.90 -12.54 10.22
N LEU A 124 23.78 -13.55 10.19
CA LEU A 124 23.38 -14.96 10.13
C LEU A 124 23.24 -15.58 11.53
N SER A 125 22.19 -16.39 11.73
CA SER A 125 21.90 -17.06 13.01
C SER A 125 23.10 -17.83 13.59
N PRO A 126 23.33 -17.83 14.92
CA PRO A 126 24.59 -18.29 15.54
C PRO A 126 24.95 -19.78 15.30
N GLY A 127 24.00 -20.62 14.94
CA GLY A 127 24.14 -22.09 14.96
C GLY A 127 25.01 -22.71 13.86
N SER A 128 25.48 -21.97 12.85
CA SER A 128 26.25 -22.54 11.71
C SER A 128 27.35 -21.61 11.14
N LEU A 129 27.84 -20.67 11.96
CA LEU A 129 28.75 -19.60 11.51
C LEU A 129 30.01 -20.09 10.79
N ALA A 130 30.58 -21.23 11.20
CA ALA A 130 31.83 -21.76 10.63
C ALA A 130 31.65 -22.38 9.23
N GLU A 131 30.52 -23.06 8.97
CA GLU A 131 30.22 -23.60 7.65
C GLU A 131 29.72 -22.50 6.70
N LYS A 132 28.76 -21.66 7.16
CA LYS A 132 28.23 -20.55 6.35
C LYS A 132 29.31 -19.52 5.96
N SER A 133 30.30 -19.26 6.81
CA SER A 133 31.40 -18.35 6.49
C SER A 133 32.32 -18.89 5.39
N LYS A 134 32.59 -20.20 5.36
CA LYS A 134 33.36 -20.85 4.29
C LYS A 134 32.60 -20.78 2.95
N PHE A 135 31.28 -20.95 2.95
CA PHE A 135 30.47 -20.86 1.73
C PHE A 135 30.32 -19.43 1.20
N LEU A 136 30.23 -18.42 2.07
CA LEU A 136 30.22 -17.02 1.65
C LEU A 136 31.53 -16.61 0.95
N THR A 137 32.65 -17.27 1.27
CA THR A 137 33.93 -17.04 0.57
C THR A 137 34.01 -17.73 -0.81
N THR A 138 33.09 -18.67 -1.12
CA THR A 138 33.02 -19.37 -2.41
C THR A 138 31.90 -18.86 -3.33
N LEU A 139 31.04 -17.95 -2.86
CA LEU A 139 29.98 -17.35 -3.66
C LEU A 139 30.53 -16.17 -4.48
N GLN A 140 30.48 -16.28 -5.80
CA GLN A 140 30.98 -15.29 -6.73
C GLN A 140 29.84 -14.49 -7.35
N ALA A 141 29.77 -13.19 -7.04
CA ALA A 141 28.86 -12.26 -7.71
C ALA A 141 29.25 -12.08 -9.19
N ARG A 142 28.33 -12.38 -10.10
CA ARG A 142 28.54 -12.22 -11.56
C ARG A 142 27.60 -11.25 -12.23
N GLY A 143 26.42 -10.99 -11.65
CA GLY A 143 25.48 -10.01 -12.20
C GLY A 143 24.98 -10.39 -13.60
N ASN A 144 24.03 -11.32 -13.67
CA ASN A 144 23.37 -11.73 -14.91
C ASN A 144 21.85 -11.67 -14.70
N PHE A 145 21.20 -10.68 -15.33
CA PHE A 145 19.77 -10.47 -15.18
C PHE A 145 18.93 -11.69 -15.57
N SER A 146 19.28 -12.38 -16.67
CA SER A 146 18.50 -13.52 -17.17
C SER A 146 18.59 -14.70 -16.21
N GLU A 147 19.79 -15.03 -15.73
CA GLU A 147 19.99 -16.07 -14.71
C GLU A 147 19.34 -15.69 -13.38
N CYS A 148 19.42 -14.42 -12.99
CA CYS A 148 18.77 -13.91 -11.79
C CYS A 148 17.25 -14.02 -11.87
N ARG A 149 16.66 -13.70 -13.03
CA ARG A 149 15.23 -13.85 -13.30
C ARG A 149 14.80 -15.31 -13.26
N SER A 150 15.59 -16.21 -13.83
CA SER A 150 15.34 -17.66 -13.72
C SER A 150 15.40 -18.15 -12.27
N ALA A 151 16.38 -17.70 -11.49
CA ALA A 151 16.49 -18.05 -10.08
C ALA A 151 15.33 -17.48 -9.24
N ALA A 152 14.92 -16.24 -9.51
CA ALA A 152 13.74 -15.63 -8.93
C ALA A 152 12.47 -16.42 -9.25
N LEU A 153 12.29 -16.87 -10.49
CA LEU A 153 11.15 -17.70 -10.88
C LEU A 153 11.10 -19.02 -10.09
N MET A 154 12.25 -19.70 -9.89
CA MET A 154 12.29 -20.92 -9.07
C MET A 154 11.80 -20.67 -7.64
N LEU A 155 12.09 -19.50 -7.05
CA LEU A 155 11.55 -19.13 -5.74
C LEU A 155 10.03 -18.94 -5.78
N LEU A 156 9.52 -18.28 -6.82
CA LEU A 156 8.08 -18.02 -7.01
C LEU A 156 7.27 -19.32 -7.20
N GLU A 157 7.89 -20.33 -7.80
CA GLU A 157 7.27 -21.64 -8.03
C GLU A 157 7.45 -22.63 -6.87
N LYS A 158 8.22 -22.27 -5.85
CA LYS A 158 8.46 -23.13 -4.69
C LYS A 158 7.14 -23.48 -3.99
N GLY A 159 6.86 -24.77 -3.85
CA GLY A 159 5.64 -25.27 -3.21
C GLY A 159 4.48 -25.49 -4.18
N LYS A 160 4.60 -25.10 -5.45
CA LYS A 160 3.54 -25.26 -6.47
C LYS A 160 3.12 -26.70 -6.68
N GLU A 161 4.01 -27.66 -6.42
CA GLU A 161 3.71 -29.10 -6.41
C GLU A 161 2.67 -29.51 -5.37
N LYS A 162 2.41 -28.66 -4.36
CA LYS A 162 1.42 -28.87 -3.30
C LYS A 162 0.09 -28.15 -3.59
N CYS A 163 -0.05 -27.52 -4.75
CA CYS A 163 -1.29 -26.86 -5.14
C CYS A 163 -2.44 -27.86 -5.20
N SER A 164 -3.47 -27.65 -4.36
CA SER A 164 -4.68 -28.47 -4.31
C SER A 164 -5.81 -27.94 -5.21
N HIS A 165 -5.57 -26.85 -5.92
CA HIS A 165 -6.56 -26.18 -6.77
C HIS A 165 -6.24 -26.34 -8.26
N ASN A 166 -7.19 -25.98 -9.12
CA ASN A 166 -7.02 -26.06 -10.57
C ASN A 166 -5.93 -25.10 -11.10
N GLN A 167 -5.67 -23.99 -10.41
CA GLN A 167 -4.74 -22.94 -10.81
C GLN A 167 -4.05 -22.33 -9.58
N CYS A 168 -2.71 -22.44 -9.53
CA CYS A 168 -1.85 -21.71 -8.61
C CYS A 168 -0.70 -21.08 -9.41
N TYR A 169 -0.61 -19.75 -9.39
CA TYR A 169 0.44 -19.01 -10.10
C TYR A 169 1.68 -18.77 -9.23
N LEU A 170 1.49 -18.63 -7.92
CA LEU A 170 2.52 -18.36 -6.92
C LEU A 170 2.42 -19.38 -5.79
N GLY A 171 3.48 -20.16 -5.58
CA GLY A 171 3.47 -21.28 -4.62
C GLY A 171 2.25 -22.20 -4.78
N SER A 172 1.66 -22.60 -3.66
CA SER A 172 0.53 -23.55 -3.61
C SER A 172 -0.86 -22.92 -3.47
N ALA A 173 -0.95 -21.58 -3.47
CA ALA A 173 -2.21 -20.89 -3.19
C ALA A 173 -3.03 -20.66 -4.47
N PHE A 174 -4.35 -20.86 -4.37
CA PHE A 174 -5.27 -20.60 -5.47
C PHE A 174 -5.20 -19.13 -5.89
N MET A 175 -5.26 -18.90 -7.19
CA MET A 175 -5.37 -17.56 -7.73
C MET A 175 -6.12 -17.58 -9.07
N PRO A 176 -7.19 -16.78 -9.24
CA PRO A 176 -7.85 -16.61 -10.53
C PRO A 176 -6.93 -15.93 -11.55
N LYS A 177 -7.21 -16.10 -12.84
CA LYS A 177 -6.47 -15.39 -13.89
C LYS A 177 -6.68 -13.87 -13.73
N LEU A 178 -5.59 -13.10 -13.77
CA LEU A 178 -5.65 -11.65 -13.68
C LEU A 178 -6.48 -11.04 -14.82
N LYS A 179 -7.51 -10.26 -14.48
CA LYS A 179 -8.36 -9.51 -15.44
C LYS A 179 -8.44 -8.03 -15.05
N GLY A 180 -8.48 -7.14 -16.05
CA GLY A 180 -8.54 -5.68 -15.84
C GLY A 180 -7.19 -5.01 -15.55
N ASN A 181 -7.25 -3.74 -15.17
CA ASN A 181 -6.06 -2.93 -14.87
C ASN A 181 -5.57 -3.16 -13.43
N PHE A 182 -4.28 -2.93 -13.19
CA PHE A 182 -3.64 -3.10 -11.89
C PHE A 182 -2.75 -1.91 -11.52
N LEU A 183 -2.81 -1.51 -10.25
CA LEU A 183 -1.77 -0.69 -9.64
C LEU A 183 -0.72 -1.62 -9.00
N ALA A 184 0.54 -1.39 -9.29
CA ALA A 184 1.67 -2.07 -8.67
C ALA A 184 2.37 -1.08 -7.71
N THR A 185 2.27 -1.32 -6.41
CA THR A 185 2.70 -0.39 -5.35
C THR A 185 3.92 -0.92 -4.58
N GLU A 186 4.44 -0.12 -3.66
CA GLU A 186 5.60 -0.40 -2.82
C GLU A 186 6.86 -0.73 -3.63
N ASN A 187 7.50 -1.87 -3.42
CA ASN A 187 8.79 -2.17 -4.06
C ASN A 187 8.70 -2.23 -5.59
N PHE A 188 7.51 -2.46 -6.16
CA PHE A 188 7.30 -2.28 -7.60
C PHE A 188 7.57 -0.84 -8.05
N PHE A 189 6.93 0.12 -7.38
CA PHE A 189 7.08 1.53 -7.66
C PHE A 189 8.48 2.03 -7.35
N HIS A 190 9.05 1.68 -6.19
CA HIS A 190 10.39 2.12 -5.79
C HIS A 190 11.47 1.62 -6.76
N THR A 191 11.37 0.37 -7.22
CA THR A 191 12.30 -0.19 -8.23
C THR A 191 12.13 0.51 -9.58
N SER A 192 10.90 0.66 -10.06
CA SER A 192 10.61 1.39 -11.30
C SER A 192 11.14 2.83 -11.25
N LYS A 193 10.92 3.52 -10.13
CA LYS A 193 11.38 4.90 -9.89
C LYS A 193 12.90 5.01 -9.85
N PHE A 194 13.59 4.06 -9.21
CA PHE A 194 15.05 4.02 -9.18
C PHE A 194 15.64 3.99 -10.60
N PHE A 195 15.06 3.19 -11.49
CA PHE A 195 15.47 3.12 -12.89
C PHE A 195 14.98 4.29 -13.76
N GLY A 196 14.29 5.28 -13.18
CA GLY A 196 13.77 6.44 -13.92
C GLY A 196 12.64 6.10 -14.89
N LEU A 197 11.96 4.97 -14.68
CA LEU A 197 10.87 4.53 -15.54
C LEU A 197 9.58 5.32 -15.23
N ARG A 198 8.80 5.59 -16.27
CA ARG A 198 7.49 6.25 -16.12
C ARG A 198 6.48 5.29 -15.46
N PRO A 199 5.41 5.81 -14.82
CA PRO A 199 4.41 4.97 -14.15
C PRO A 199 3.76 3.87 -15.01
N ARG A 200 3.66 4.07 -16.33
CA ARG A 200 3.14 3.07 -17.29
C ARG A 200 4.23 2.51 -18.21
N ALA A 201 5.47 2.43 -17.71
CA ALA A 201 6.54 1.77 -18.46
C ALA A 201 6.24 0.28 -18.60
N PHE A 202 6.61 -0.29 -19.75
CA PHE A 202 6.45 -1.71 -20.02
C PHE A 202 7.44 -2.53 -19.20
N LEU A 203 7.11 -3.81 -18.94
CA LEU A 203 8.05 -4.74 -18.30
C LEU A 203 9.31 -4.94 -19.15
N SER A 204 9.20 -4.82 -20.48
CA SER A 204 10.36 -4.79 -21.38
C SER A 204 11.35 -3.65 -21.07
N ASN A 205 10.87 -2.47 -20.64
CA ASN A 205 11.74 -1.39 -20.20
C ASN A 205 12.47 -1.73 -18.91
N LEU A 206 11.79 -2.39 -17.96
CA LEU A 206 12.40 -2.86 -16.72
C LEU A 206 13.44 -3.96 -16.98
N ILE A 207 13.19 -4.87 -17.95
CA ILE A 207 14.18 -5.86 -18.39
C ILE A 207 15.45 -5.16 -18.90
N MET A 208 15.33 -4.18 -19.79
CA MET A 208 16.49 -3.46 -20.33
C MET A 208 17.28 -2.75 -19.21
N ALA A 209 16.58 -2.08 -18.29
CA ALA A 209 17.19 -1.42 -17.16
C ALA A 209 17.92 -2.41 -16.22
N GLY A 210 17.27 -3.53 -15.91
CA GLY A 210 17.83 -4.61 -15.09
C GLY A 210 19.04 -5.26 -15.74
N GLN A 211 19.01 -5.56 -17.03
CA GLN A 211 20.15 -6.09 -17.79
C GLN A 211 21.36 -5.16 -17.71
N HIS A 212 21.16 -3.86 -17.94
CA HIS A 212 22.23 -2.88 -17.81
C HIS A 212 22.77 -2.79 -16.38
N PHE A 213 21.90 -2.77 -15.38
CA PHE A 213 22.31 -2.62 -13.98
C PHE A 213 23.05 -3.87 -13.46
N CYS A 214 22.49 -5.06 -13.68
CA CYS A 214 23.09 -6.32 -13.25
C CYS A 214 24.46 -6.55 -13.90
N GLY A 215 24.61 -6.22 -15.19
CA GLY A 215 25.86 -6.44 -15.93
C GLY A 215 27.00 -5.46 -15.64
N GLU A 216 26.78 -4.46 -14.79
CA GLU A 216 27.80 -3.45 -14.47
C GLU A 216 28.65 -3.85 -13.26
N ASP A 217 29.90 -3.39 -13.21
CA ASP A 217 30.77 -3.61 -12.07
C ASP A 217 30.29 -2.82 -10.83
N TRP A 218 30.29 -3.48 -9.67
CA TRP A 218 29.83 -2.92 -8.39
C TRP A 218 30.47 -1.57 -8.05
N SER A 219 31.78 -1.41 -8.30
CA SER A 219 32.49 -0.15 -8.04
C SER A 219 31.94 1.03 -8.84
N LYS A 220 31.55 0.80 -10.11
CA LYS A 220 30.97 1.84 -10.97
C LYS A 220 29.55 2.16 -10.55
N LEU A 221 28.76 1.16 -10.17
CA LEU A 221 27.42 1.36 -9.62
C LEU A 221 27.47 2.26 -8.38
N LYS A 222 28.38 1.98 -7.44
CA LYS A 222 28.57 2.83 -6.26
C LYS A 222 28.99 4.25 -6.59
N ASN A 223 29.87 4.44 -7.57
CA ASN A 223 30.27 5.77 -8.00
C ASN A 223 29.09 6.53 -8.65
N LYS A 224 28.28 5.85 -9.46
CA LYS A 224 27.12 6.44 -10.13
C LYS A 224 25.98 6.76 -9.16
N TYR A 225 25.72 5.88 -8.20
CA TYR A 225 24.62 5.97 -7.24
C TYR A 225 25.14 6.25 -5.82
N HIS A 226 26.10 7.17 -5.69
CA HIS A 226 26.81 7.45 -4.44
C HIS A 226 25.91 7.95 -3.28
N SER A 227 24.68 8.38 -3.58
CA SER A 227 23.69 8.82 -2.58
C SER A 227 22.80 7.70 -2.06
N VAL A 228 22.85 6.51 -2.68
CA VAL A 228 22.11 5.32 -2.26
C VAL A 228 23.06 4.49 -1.40
N ASN A 229 22.60 3.99 -0.25
CA ASN A 229 23.45 3.14 0.58
C ASN A 229 23.71 1.79 -0.12
N ASP A 230 24.84 1.17 0.21
CA ASP A 230 25.31 -0.07 -0.44
C ASP A 230 24.28 -1.22 -0.28
N GLU A 231 23.55 -1.29 0.84
CA GLU A 231 22.56 -2.34 1.10
C GLU A 231 21.37 -2.20 0.15
N ASP A 232 20.75 -1.03 0.04
CA ASP A 232 19.65 -0.78 -0.90
C ASP A 232 20.11 -0.91 -2.36
N LEU A 233 21.30 -0.41 -2.69
CA LEU A 233 21.81 -0.45 -4.05
C LEU A 233 22.01 -1.89 -4.55
N LEU A 234 22.43 -2.80 -3.66
CA LEU A 234 22.64 -4.21 -3.97
C LEU A 234 21.35 -4.90 -4.44
N HIS A 235 20.20 -4.50 -3.90
CA HIS A 235 18.93 -5.17 -4.16
C HIS A 235 18.44 -4.95 -5.59
N TYR A 236 18.77 -3.83 -6.25
CA TYR A 236 18.11 -3.45 -7.51
C TYR A 236 18.31 -4.41 -8.69
N CYS A 237 19.40 -5.18 -8.72
CA CYS A 237 19.55 -6.24 -9.71
C CYS A 237 18.48 -7.34 -9.47
N PHE A 238 18.43 -7.89 -8.26
CA PHE A 238 17.38 -8.84 -7.86
C PHE A 238 15.98 -8.26 -8.01
N SER A 239 15.71 -7.05 -7.50
CA SER A 239 14.40 -6.41 -7.56
C SER A 239 13.87 -6.30 -8.99
N SER A 240 14.73 -5.89 -9.94
CA SER A 240 14.34 -5.80 -11.35
C SER A 240 13.97 -7.16 -11.94
N ALA A 241 14.78 -8.19 -11.67
CA ALA A 241 14.57 -9.55 -12.17
C ALA A 241 13.35 -10.20 -11.51
N TYR A 242 13.18 -10.02 -10.20
CA TYR A 242 12.09 -10.56 -9.40
C TYR A 242 10.74 -9.99 -9.81
N ILE A 243 10.64 -8.67 -10.03
CA ILE A 243 9.41 -8.03 -10.51
C ILE A 243 8.98 -8.60 -11.86
N VAL A 244 9.93 -8.79 -12.79
CA VAL A 244 9.61 -9.37 -14.09
C VAL A 244 9.22 -10.84 -13.97
N ALA A 245 9.93 -11.62 -13.15
CA ALA A 245 9.57 -13.01 -12.88
C ALA A 245 8.15 -13.13 -12.30
N LEU A 246 7.83 -12.29 -11.32
CA LEU A 246 6.52 -12.27 -10.69
C LEU A 246 5.42 -11.86 -11.67
N LEU A 247 5.53 -10.69 -12.29
CA LEU A 247 4.44 -10.15 -13.12
C LEU A 247 4.29 -10.89 -14.45
N HIS A 248 5.40 -11.17 -15.14
CA HIS A 248 5.36 -11.78 -16.46
C HIS A 248 5.34 -13.31 -16.38
N ASP A 249 6.37 -13.91 -15.77
CA ASP A 249 6.56 -15.36 -15.84
C ASP A 249 5.56 -16.13 -14.98
N SER A 250 5.21 -15.61 -13.79
CA SER A 250 4.24 -16.25 -12.90
C SER A 250 2.80 -15.79 -13.16
N LEU A 251 2.56 -14.48 -13.21
CA LEU A 251 1.20 -13.92 -13.30
C LEU A 251 0.69 -13.70 -14.74
N GLY A 252 1.53 -13.93 -15.75
CA GLY A 252 1.14 -13.94 -17.15
C GLY A 252 0.81 -12.57 -17.76
N ILE A 253 1.34 -11.48 -17.19
CA ILE A 253 1.22 -10.13 -17.76
C ILE A 253 2.20 -10.01 -18.93
N ALA A 254 1.75 -9.67 -20.13
CA ALA A 254 2.64 -9.54 -21.30
C ALA A 254 3.70 -8.44 -21.10
N LEU A 255 4.86 -8.58 -21.76
CA LEU A 255 5.99 -7.67 -21.54
C LEU A 255 5.69 -6.23 -21.96
N ASP A 256 4.79 -6.07 -22.92
CA ASP A 256 4.29 -4.85 -23.55
C ASP A 256 2.84 -4.53 -23.15
N ASP A 257 2.36 -5.09 -22.04
CA ASP A 257 1.02 -4.83 -21.52
C ASP A 257 0.94 -3.50 -20.76
N GLU A 258 0.00 -2.63 -21.14
CA GLU A 258 -0.24 -1.32 -20.49
C GLU A 258 -1.12 -1.40 -19.24
N ARG A 259 -1.66 -2.58 -18.91
CA ARG A 259 -2.62 -2.74 -17.81
C ARG A 259 -2.03 -2.54 -16.43
N VAL A 260 -0.69 -2.56 -16.29
CA VAL A 260 0.00 -2.36 -15.01
C VAL A 260 0.52 -0.93 -14.92
N ARG A 261 0.21 -0.27 -13.81
CA ARG A 261 0.75 1.05 -13.48
C ARG A 261 1.51 1.01 -12.16
N PHE A 262 2.78 1.36 -12.20
CA PHE A 262 3.63 1.54 -11.02
C PHE A 262 3.28 2.84 -10.29
N ALA A 263 2.80 2.76 -9.05
CA ALA A 263 2.40 3.94 -8.27
C ALA A 263 2.28 3.61 -6.76
N ASN A 264 2.76 4.53 -5.90
CA ASN A 264 2.41 4.57 -4.46
C ASN A 264 1.41 5.67 -4.10
N GLN A 265 0.99 6.46 -5.09
CA GLN A 265 -0.03 7.49 -4.92
C GLN A 265 -0.79 7.70 -6.23
N VAL A 266 -2.07 8.06 -6.11
CA VAL A 266 -2.89 8.49 -7.23
C VAL A 266 -3.36 9.91 -6.94
N LYS A 267 -3.02 10.84 -7.83
CA LYS A 267 -3.15 12.28 -7.57
C LYS A 267 -2.36 12.63 -6.30
N ASN A 268 -3.04 13.06 -5.23
CA ASN A 268 -2.44 13.39 -3.94
C ASN A 268 -2.87 12.42 -2.83
N ILE A 269 -3.40 11.25 -3.18
CA ILE A 269 -3.86 10.25 -2.22
C ILE A 269 -2.82 9.12 -2.19
N PRO A 270 -2.17 8.86 -1.03
CA PRO A 270 -1.25 7.75 -0.88
C PRO A 270 -2.01 6.42 -0.93
N LEU A 271 -1.41 5.40 -1.54
CA LEU A 271 -1.98 4.06 -1.65
C LEU A 271 -1.57 3.21 -0.44
N ASP A 272 -1.93 3.69 0.75
CA ASP A 272 -1.62 3.03 2.02
C ASP A 272 -2.84 2.25 2.52
N TRP A 273 -2.65 0.97 2.87
CA TRP A 273 -3.72 0.12 3.37
C TRP A 273 -4.39 0.71 4.63
N SER A 274 -3.66 1.45 5.46
CA SER A 274 -4.22 2.06 6.68
C SER A 274 -5.26 3.14 6.34
N LEU A 275 -5.04 3.90 5.27
CA LEU A 275 -6.01 4.86 4.76
C LEU A 275 -7.23 4.14 4.17
N GLY A 276 -7.02 3.02 3.49
CA GLY A 276 -8.10 2.18 2.98
C GLY A 276 -8.99 1.61 4.08
N ALA A 277 -8.39 1.15 5.17
CA ALA A 277 -9.10 0.67 6.35
C ALA A 277 -9.96 1.79 6.96
N PHE A 278 -9.39 2.98 7.10
CA PHE A 278 -10.13 4.15 7.59
C PHE A 278 -11.31 4.52 6.69
N ILE A 279 -11.12 4.53 5.35
CA ILE A 279 -12.20 4.83 4.38
C ILE A 279 -13.33 3.82 4.50
N LEU A 280 -13.00 2.52 4.57
CA LEU A 280 -14.02 1.47 4.64
C LEU A 280 -14.79 1.54 5.96
N GLN A 281 -14.11 1.70 7.09
CA GLN A 281 -14.73 1.77 8.41
C GLN A 281 -15.63 3.00 8.58
N SER A 282 -15.16 4.18 8.16
CA SER A 282 -15.91 5.43 8.32
C SER A 282 -17.25 5.44 7.56
N THR A 283 -17.34 4.70 6.45
CA THR A 283 -18.58 4.59 5.68
C THR A 283 -19.54 3.51 6.20
N ALA A 284 -19.02 2.49 6.87
CA ALA A 284 -19.85 1.54 7.60
C ALA A 284 -20.61 2.25 8.72
N ASP A 285 -19.94 3.12 9.47
CA ASP A 285 -20.54 3.84 10.60
C ASP A 285 -21.63 4.83 10.14
N LEU A 286 -21.46 5.47 8.97
CA LEU A 286 -22.48 6.35 8.37
C LEU A 286 -23.73 5.60 7.90
N ASN A 287 -23.57 4.37 7.40
CA ASN A 287 -24.71 3.53 7.00
C ASN A 287 -25.50 2.98 8.20
N VAL A 288 -24.85 2.77 9.36
CA VAL A 288 -25.55 2.43 10.61
C VAL A 288 -26.42 3.61 11.07
N GLN A 289 -25.94 4.85 10.92
CA GLN A 289 -26.66 6.05 11.33
C GLN A 289 -27.90 6.38 10.46
N HIS A 290 -27.98 5.84 9.24
CA HIS A 290 -29.11 6.06 8.32
C HIS A 290 -30.16 4.92 8.31
N HIS A 291 -29.97 3.87 9.09
CA HIS A 291 -30.96 2.77 9.23
C HIS A 291 -31.75 2.78 10.53
N ASP A 292 -31.60 3.81 11.36
CA ASP A 292 -32.36 3.95 12.60
C ASP A 292 -33.13 5.29 12.63
N PRO A 293 -34.43 5.31 12.24
CA PRO A 293 -35.27 6.49 12.42
C PRO A 293 -35.58 6.79 13.89
N ASP A 294 -35.25 5.89 14.82
CA ASP A 294 -35.72 5.94 16.21
C ASP A 294 -34.94 6.92 17.10
N TRP A 295 -33.82 7.50 16.65
CA TRP A 295 -33.10 8.49 17.47
C TRP A 295 -33.89 9.80 17.65
N ILE A 296 -34.75 10.17 16.69
CA ILE A 296 -35.63 11.33 16.83
C ILE A 296 -36.77 11.03 17.81
N VAL A 297 -37.26 9.78 17.84
CA VAL A 297 -38.35 9.37 18.75
C VAL A 297 -37.86 9.18 20.19
N THR A 298 -36.63 8.68 20.37
CA THR A 298 -36.03 8.50 21.71
C THR A 298 -35.65 9.82 22.38
N ILE A 299 -35.20 10.84 21.65
CA ILE A 299 -34.96 12.18 22.22
C ILE A 299 -36.28 12.85 22.66
N ILE A 300 -37.39 12.59 21.97
CA ILE A 300 -38.70 13.17 22.33
C ILE A 300 -39.35 12.42 23.50
N SER A 301 -39.03 11.13 23.70
CA SER A 301 -39.66 10.29 24.72
C SER A 301 -38.93 10.24 26.07
N ASP A 302 -37.65 10.60 26.13
CA ASP A 302 -36.81 10.45 27.34
C ASP A 302 -36.48 11.78 28.05
N ASP A 303 -37.12 12.87 27.62
CA ASP A 303 -37.04 14.14 28.32
C ASP A 303 -37.75 14.04 29.69
N SER A 304 -36.95 13.84 30.74
CA SER A 304 -37.39 14.07 32.11
C SER A 304 -38.05 15.45 32.20
N PRO A 305 -39.25 15.60 32.81
CA PRO A 305 -39.93 16.90 32.94
C PRO A 305 -39.08 17.98 33.61
N THR A 306 -37.98 17.57 34.26
CA THR A 306 -36.95 18.45 34.82
C THR A 306 -36.11 19.18 33.78
N LEU A 307 -35.73 18.51 32.67
CA LEU A 307 -34.86 19.09 31.64
C LEU A 307 -35.60 20.12 30.79
N VAL A 308 -36.84 19.81 30.38
CA VAL A 308 -37.73 20.74 29.67
C VAL A 308 -38.01 21.97 30.52
N SER A 309 -38.23 21.78 31.83
CA SER A 309 -38.41 22.88 32.78
C SER A 309 -37.15 23.76 32.91
N LEU A 310 -35.96 23.16 32.97
CA LEU A 310 -34.68 23.89 33.00
C LEU A 310 -34.45 24.73 31.73
N ILE A 311 -34.78 24.20 30.56
CA ILE A 311 -34.66 24.93 29.28
C ILE A 311 -35.67 26.08 29.23
N ALA A 312 -36.92 25.85 29.66
CA ALA A 312 -37.93 26.91 29.72
C ALA A 312 -37.56 28.03 30.69
N ILE A 313 -37.04 27.69 31.88
CA ILE A 313 -36.58 28.66 32.89
C ILE A 313 -35.39 29.47 32.37
N THR A 314 -34.41 28.83 31.72
CA THR A 314 -33.25 29.53 31.17
C THR A 314 -33.62 30.49 30.04
N LEU A 315 -34.55 30.10 29.16
CA LEU A 315 -35.09 30.99 28.12
C LEU A 315 -35.87 32.17 28.73
N LEU A 316 -36.65 31.93 29.79
CA LEU A 316 -37.37 32.99 30.50
C LEU A 316 -36.40 33.98 31.17
N LEU A 317 -35.35 33.48 31.83
CA LEU A 317 -34.32 34.31 32.46
C LEU A 317 -33.54 35.14 31.43
N MET A 318 -33.22 34.57 30.26
CA MET A 318 -32.61 35.29 29.16
C MET A 318 -33.51 36.41 28.64
N PHE A 319 -34.82 36.17 28.52
CA PHE A 319 -35.79 37.18 28.11
C PHE A 319 -35.96 38.30 29.15
N ILE A 320 -35.99 37.95 30.43
CA ILE A 320 -36.02 38.93 31.53
C ILE A 320 -34.73 39.76 31.55
N ALA A 321 -33.56 39.14 31.40
CA ALA A 321 -32.29 39.85 31.32
C ALA A 321 -32.23 40.79 30.10
N TRP A 322 -32.74 40.35 28.95
CA TRP A 322 -32.82 41.16 27.74
C TRP A 322 -33.76 42.35 27.90
N THR A 323 -34.94 42.17 28.50
CA THR A 323 -35.89 43.25 28.76
C THR A 323 -35.35 44.26 29.78
N ILE A 324 -34.69 43.80 30.86
CA ILE A 324 -33.99 44.68 31.83
C ILE A 324 -32.86 45.45 31.14
N SER A 325 -32.08 44.81 30.28
CA SER A 325 -31.01 45.46 29.49
C SER A 325 -31.56 46.54 28.57
N LYS A 326 -32.72 46.30 27.95
CA LYS A 326 -33.44 47.31 27.14
C LYS A 326 -33.99 48.45 27.99
N TRP A 327 -34.45 48.19 29.21
CA TRP A 327 -34.95 49.19 30.15
C TRP A 327 -33.86 50.08 30.75
N ARG A 328 -32.65 49.55 30.97
CA ARG A 328 -31.51 50.33 31.49
C ARG A 328 -30.81 51.23 30.47
N LYS A 329 -31.08 51.09 29.17
CA LYS A 329 -30.55 52.01 28.15
C LYS A 329 -31.29 53.34 28.20
N ALA A 330 -30.69 54.34 28.87
CA ALA A 330 -31.13 55.72 28.81
C ALA A 330 -31.14 56.20 27.34
N GLN A 331 -32.28 56.71 26.88
CA GLN A 331 -32.43 57.28 25.54
C GLN A 331 -31.63 58.58 25.48
N LEU A 332 -30.46 58.55 24.82
CA LEU A 332 -29.66 59.73 24.55
C LEU A 332 -30.16 60.35 23.24
N LYS A 333 -30.55 61.62 23.26
CA LYS A 333 -30.89 62.36 22.06
C LYS A 333 -29.68 63.22 21.68
N THR A 334 -29.15 62.98 20.50
CA THR A 334 -28.05 63.76 19.93
C THR A 334 -28.65 64.81 18.99
N VAL A 335 -28.41 66.08 19.26
CA VAL A 335 -28.89 67.20 18.42
C VAL A 335 -27.68 67.97 17.92
N TYR A 336 -27.67 68.31 16.64
CA TYR A 336 -26.61 69.12 16.04
C TYR A 336 -26.95 70.60 16.19
N ASP A 337 -26.11 71.34 16.89
CA ASP A 337 -26.24 72.78 17.07
C ASP A 337 -25.56 73.47 15.88
N LEU A 338 -26.37 74.05 14.99
CA LEU A 338 -25.93 74.69 13.75
C LEU A 338 -25.18 76.01 13.99
N GLU A 339 -25.40 76.70 15.12
CA GLU A 339 -24.66 77.93 15.43
C GLU A 339 -23.26 77.63 15.95
N LYS A 340 -23.10 76.53 16.72
CA LYS A 340 -21.82 76.16 17.33
C LYS A 340 -21.05 75.07 16.58
N GLY A 341 -21.60 74.56 15.48
CA GLY A 341 -20.97 73.56 14.61
C GLY A 341 -20.64 72.23 15.29
N ARG A 342 -21.34 71.84 16.37
CA ARG A 342 -21.03 70.61 17.12
C ARG A 342 -22.28 69.86 17.60
N TYR A 343 -22.13 68.54 17.78
CA TYR A 343 -23.18 67.67 18.32
C TYR A 343 -23.24 67.78 19.85
N ILE A 344 -24.44 67.92 20.41
CA ILE A 344 -24.69 67.89 21.85
C ILE A 344 -25.53 66.66 22.17
N VAL A 345 -25.06 65.82 23.10
CA VAL A 345 -25.76 64.62 23.55
C VAL A 345 -26.41 64.91 24.90
N THR A 346 -27.73 64.80 24.99
CA THR A 346 -28.47 65.02 26.24
C THR A 346 -29.25 63.78 26.65
N ARG A 347 -29.29 63.52 27.96
CA ARG A 347 -30.02 62.39 28.55
C ARG A 347 -31.49 62.78 28.71
N VAL A 348 -32.38 62.09 28.00
CA VAL A 348 -33.82 62.34 28.14
C VAL A 348 -34.33 61.50 29.32
N ALA A 349 -34.78 62.14 30.39
CA ALA A 349 -35.52 61.45 31.44
C ALA A 349 -36.93 61.11 30.91
N ARG A 350 -37.31 59.82 30.93
CA ARG A 350 -38.68 59.41 30.56
C ARG A 350 -39.63 59.79 31.70
N ARG A 351 -40.75 60.43 31.34
CA ARG A 351 -41.96 60.56 32.19
C ARG A 351 -42.60 59.20 32.41
#